data_AF-A0A7V9K924-F1
#
_entry.id   AF-A0A7V9K924-F1
#
_cell.length_a   1.000
_cell.length_b   1.000
_cell.length_c   1.000
_cell.angle_alpha   90.00
_cell.angle_beta   90.00
_cell.angle_gamma   90.00
#
_symmetry.space_group_name_H-M   'P 1'
#
loop_
_entity.id
_entity.type
_entity.pdbx_description
1 polymer ?
#
loop_
_entity_poly.entity_id
_entity_poly.type
_entity_poly.pdbx_seq_one_letter_code
_entity_poly.pdbx_strand_id
1 'polypeptide(L)'
;MTDTRCIRGGVVADPPEETRRLLALVQGRLEEARATGRPVLKLEPEDVERLCSEAGFEGSAAGSFGALVRQNLVRLRGRWRENRSAVRAPVYVERLTERGLRLLAIPRQGGEEYEAILDVRSVSER
;
A
#
# COMPACT_ATOMS: atom_id res chain seq x y z
N MET A 1 28.17 20.62 23.98
CA MET A 1 27.90 21.34 22.72
C MET A 1 27.64 20.27 21.68
N THR A 2 26.36 19.98 21.41
CA THR A 2 25.96 18.84 20.59
C THR A 2 25.78 19.32 19.15
N ASP A 3 26.63 18.81 18.27
CA ASP A 3 26.72 19.12 16.83
C ASP A 3 25.37 18.84 16.16
N THR A 4 24.63 19.91 15.86
CA THR A 4 23.35 19.83 15.16
C THR A 4 23.64 19.73 13.67
N ARG A 5 23.78 18.51 13.15
CA ARG A 5 23.83 18.29 11.70
C ARG A 5 22.43 18.37 11.13
N CYS A 6 22.13 19.51 10.52
CA CYS A 6 20.99 19.73 9.64
C CYS A 6 21.07 18.79 8.43
N ILE A 7 20.40 17.64 8.50
CA ILE A 7 20.19 16.79 7.33
C ILE A 7 19.13 17.45 6.44
N ARG A 8 19.61 17.98 5.32
CA ARG A 8 18.82 18.60 4.24
C ARG A 8 18.11 17.49 3.46
N GLY A 9 17.00 17.00 3.99
CA GLY A 9 16.11 16.07 3.32
C GLY A 9 14.76 16.18 3.99
N GLY A 10 13.79 16.79 3.32
CA GLY A 10 12.44 16.96 3.85
C GLY A 10 11.95 15.60 4.36
N VAL A 11 11.63 15.56 5.65
CA VAL A 11 10.98 14.41 6.29
C VAL A 11 9.67 14.22 5.54
N VAL A 12 9.67 13.36 4.52
CA VAL A 12 8.45 12.79 4.00
C VAL A 12 7.95 11.97 5.17
N ALA A 13 6.98 12.51 5.91
CA ALA A 13 6.32 11.79 6.98
C ALA A 13 6.01 10.41 6.42
N ASP A 14 6.63 9.39 7.02
CA ASP A 14 6.45 8.01 6.62
C ASP A 14 4.93 7.77 6.59
N PRO A 15 4.38 7.23 5.49
CA PRO A 15 2.94 7.02 5.42
C PRO A 15 2.51 6.19 6.63
N PRO A 16 1.35 6.49 7.24
CA PRO A 16 0.90 5.80 8.45
C PRO A 16 0.97 4.28 8.26
N GLU A 17 1.42 3.56 9.28
CA GLU A 17 1.66 2.11 9.24
C GLU A 17 0.39 1.37 8.78
N GLU A 18 -0.77 1.88 9.17
CA GLU A 18 -2.11 1.42 8.81
C GLU A 18 -2.34 1.49 7.28
N THR A 19 -1.84 2.53 6.61
CA THR A 19 -1.92 2.65 5.14
C THR A 19 -1.13 1.56 4.45
N ARG A 20 0.08 1.25 4.93
CA ARG A 20 0.90 0.16 4.37
C ARG A 20 0.24 -1.19 4.60
N ARG A 21 -0.26 -1.45 5.81
CA ARG A 21 -1.00 -2.69 6.14
C ARG A 21 -2.21 -2.86 5.23
N LEU A 22 -3.00 -1.81 5.05
CA LEU A 22 -4.17 -1.85 4.19
C LEU A 22 -3.80 -2.12 2.73
N LEU A 23 -2.74 -1.48 2.22
CA LEU A 23 -2.23 -1.75 0.87
C LEU A 23 -1.76 -3.19 0.70
N ALA A 24 -1.09 -3.77 1.71
CA ALA A 24 -0.64 -5.16 1.69
C ALA A 24 -1.82 -6.14 1.65
N LEU A 25 -2.86 -5.88 2.46
CA LEU A 25 -4.08 -6.70 2.46
C LEU A 25 -4.82 -6.61 1.11
N VAL A 26 -4.95 -5.41 0.54
CA VAL A 26 -5.55 -5.21 -0.78
C VAL A 26 -4.72 -5.90 -1.87
N GLN A 27 -3.38 -5.87 -1.78
CA GLN A 27 -2.51 -6.59 -2.70
C GLN A 27 -2.76 -8.10 -2.64
N GLY A 28 -2.77 -8.69 -1.45
CA GLY A 28 -3.01 -10.13 -1.28
C GLY A 28 -4.34 -10.56 -1.91
N ARG A 29 -5.43 -9.83 -1.63
CA ARG A 29 -6.75 -10.10 -2.23
C ARG A 29 -6.77 -9.93 -3.74
N LEU A 30 -6.02 -8.97 -4.29
CA LEU A 30 -5.88 -8.80 -5.74
C LEU A 30 -5.13 -9.98 -6.38
N GLU A 31 -4.09 -10.50 -5.72
CA GLU A 31 -3.35 -11.67 -6.19
C GLU A 31 -4.21 -12.93 -6.15
N GLU A 32 -4.99 -13.14 -5.08
CA GLU A 32 -5.98 -14.23 -5.00
C GLU A 32 -7.05 -14.13 -6.10
N ALA A 33 -7.58 -12.93 -6.34
CA ALA A 33 -8.53 -12.70 -7.43
C ALA A 33 -7.91 -12.99 -8.80
N ARG A 34 -6.66 -12.62 -9.03
CA ARG A 34 -5.94 -12.90 -10.28
C ARG A 34 -5.64 -14.39 -10.44
N ALA A 35 -5.27 -15.08 -9.37
CA ALA A 35 -5.06 -16.53 -9.37
C ALA A 35 -6.34 -17.30 -9.76
N THR A 36 -7.51 -16.73 -9.43
CA THR A 36 -8.83 -17.27 -9.84
C THR A 36 -9.32 -16.75 -11.20
N GLY A 37 -8.47 -16.05 -11.96
CA GLY A 37 -8.77 -15.54 -13.31
C GLY A 37 -9.63 -14.27 -13.34
N ARG A 38 -9.82 -13.60 -12.20
CA ARG A 38 -10.57 -12.34 -12.12
C ARG A 38 -9.63 -11.14 -12.25
N PRO A 39 -9.78 -10.29 -13.29
CA PRO A 39 -8.91 -9.14 -13.50
C PRO A 39 -9.17 -7.97 -12.55
N VAL A 40 -10.29 -8.02 -11.81
CA VAL A 40 -10.77 -6.95 -10.94
C VAL A 40 -11.26 -7.57 -9.64
N LEU A 41 -10.79 -7.04 -8.51
CA LEU A 41 -11.26 -7.40 -7.19
C LEU A 41 -12.53 -6.61 -6.87
N LYS A 42 -13.63 -7.32 -6.63
CA LYS A 42 -14.87 -6.73 -6.13
C LYS A 42 -14.83 -6.80 -4.60
N LEU A 43 -14.87 -5.65 -3.94
CA LEU A 43 -14.97 -5.53 -2.49
C LEU A 43 -16.38 -5.06 -2.14
N GLU A 44 -17.12 -5.84 -1.36
CA GLU A 44 -18.37 -5.36 -0.75
C GLU A 44 -18.04 -4.36 0.38
N PRO A 45 -19.01 -3.51 0.80
CA PRO A 45 -18.78 -2.59 1.92
C PRO A 45 -18.23 -3.29 3.18
N GLU A 46 -18.75 -4.48 3.50
CA GLU A 46 -18.30 -5.31 4.63
C GLU A 46 -16.84 -5.76 4.48
N ASP A 47 -16.37 -6.01 3.24
CA ASP A 47 -14.97 -6.35 2.99
C ASP A 47 -14.07 -5.13 3.18
N VAL A 48 -14.52 -3.94 2.77
CA VAL A 48 -13.78 -2.68 3.00
C VAL A 48 -13.67 -2.40 4.51
N GLU A 49 -14.75 -2.62 5.26
CA GLU A 49 -14.75 -2.51 6.72
C GLU A 49 -13.78 -3.51 7.36
N ARG A 50 -13.83 -4.77 6.95
CA ARG A 50 -12.92 -5.81 7.45
C ARG A 50 -11.46 -5.46 7.16
N LEU A 51 -11.12 -5.07 5.93
CA LEU A 51 -9.77 -4.69 5.54
C LEU A 51 -9.26 -3.48 6.34
N CYS A 52 -10.10 -2.46 6.55
CA CYS A 52 -9.72 -1.30 7.34
C CYS A 52 -9.51 -1.64 8.82
N SER A 53 -10.36 -2.51 9.37
CA SER A 53 -10.22 -3.00 10.75
C SER A 53 -8.96 -3.85 10.92
N GLU A 54 -8.67 -4.77 9.99
CA GLU A 54 -7.46 -5.60 9.99
C GLU A 54 -6.19 -4.74 9.85
N ALA A 55 -6.27 -3.64 9.09
CA ALA A 55 -5.18 -2.69 8.96
C ALA A 55 -4.98 -1.78 10.19
N GLY A 56 -5.95 -1.74 11.12
CA GLY A 56 -5.90 -0.94 12.35
C GLY A 56 -6.44 0.48 12.23
N PHE A 57 -7.26 0.79 11.22
CA PHE A 57 -7.88 2.12 11.12
C PHE A 57 -9.04 2.27 12.11
N GLU A 58 -8.90 3.18 13.08
CA GLU A 58 -9.96 3.49 14.06
C GLU A 58 -11.00 4.52 13.57
N GLY A 59 -11.23 4.59 12.25
CA GLY A 59 -12.09 5.60 11.61
C GLY A 59 -13.11 5.01 10.65
N SER A 60 -13.82 5.88 9.93
CA SER A 60 -14.73 5.43 8.87
C SER A 60 -13.96 4.68 7.79
N ALA A 61 -14.22 3.38 7.61
CA ALA A 61 -13.58 2.54 6.60
C ALA A 61 -13.68 3.13 5.19
N ALA A 62 -14.86 3.68 4.84
CA ALA A 62 -15.05 4.39 3.56
C ALA A 62 -14.19 5.66 3.47
N GLY A 63 -14.00 6.38 4.57
CA GLY A 63 -13.11 7.55 4.63
C GLY A 63 -11.65 7.17 4.43
N SER A 64 -11.18 6.15 5.16
CA SER A 64 -9.80 5.64 5.09
C SER A 64 -9.48 5.06 3.71
N PHE A 65 -10.36 4.22 3.17
CA PHE A 65 -10.20 3.67 1.84
C PHE A 65 -10.30 4.76 0.75
N GLY A 66 -11.24 5.70 0.90
CA GLY A 66 -11.35 6.85 0.03
C GLY A 66 -10.08 7.71 0.00
N ALA A 67 -9.36 7.81 1.13
CA ALA A 67 -8.07 8.49 1.17
C ALA A 67 -7.03 7.80 0.28
N LEU A 68 -6.98 6.46 0.22
CA LEU A 68 -6.10 5.72 -0.69
C LEU A 68 -6.40 6.03 -2.17
N VAL A 69 -7.67 6.15 -2.51
CA VAL A 69 -8.11 6.48 -3.88
C VAL A 69 -7.73 7.92 -4.22
N ARG A 70 -8.00 8.88 -3.32
CA ARG A 70 -7.65 10.30 -3.51
C ARG A 70 -6.14 10.52 -3.61
N GLN A 71 -5.36 9.75 -2.86
CA GLN A 71 -3.89 9.78 -2.93
C GLN A 71 -3.33 9.02 -4.15
N ASN A 72 -4.20 8.43 -4.97
CA ASN A 72 -3.85 7.64 -6.15
C ASN A 72 -2.88 6.51 -5.78
N LEU A 73 -3.18 5.79 -4.70
CA LEU A 73 -2.47 4.58 -4.27
C LEU A 73 -3.13 3.33 -4.86
N VAL A 74 -4.44 3.37 -5.05
CA VAL A 74 -5.26 2.29 -5.61
C VAL A 74 -5.98 2.77 -6.87
N ARG A 75 -5.97 1.95 -7.93
CA ARG A 75 -6.70 2.18 -9.16
C ARG A 75 -8.03 1.44 -9.11
N LEU A 76 -9.13 2.17 -9.26
CA LEU A 76 -10.48 1.60 -9.35
C LEU A 76 -10.93 1.44 -10.80
N ARG A 77 -11.72 0.39 -11.06
CA ARG A 77 -12.51 0.25 -12.27
C ARG A 77 -13.86 0.95 -12.07
N GLY A 78 -13.92 2.22 -12.42
CA GLY A 78 -15.10 3.07 -12.25
C GLY A 78 -14.84 4.27 -11.34
N ARG A 79 -15.92 4.93 -10.90
CA ARG A 79 -15.83 6.09 -10.00
C ARG A 79 -15.98 5.66 -8.54
N TRP A 80 -15.08 6.14 -7.70
CA TRP A 80 -15.30 6.17 -6.25
C TRP A 80 -16.54 7.01 -5.95
N ARG A 81 -17.43 6.49 -5.10
CA ARG A 81 -18.58 7.23 -4.60
C ARG A 81 -18.25 7.67 -3.18
N GLU A 82 -18.44 8.94 -2.88
CA GLU A 82 -18.21 9.50 -1.54
C GLU A 82 -19.54 9.52 -0.75
N ASN A 83 -19.45 9.59 0.60
CA ASN A 83 -20.59 9.70 1.54
C ASN A 83 -21.45 8.44 1.70
N ARG A 84 -22.74 8.59 2.10
CA ARG A 84 -23.68 7.48 2.40
C ARG A 84 -23.88 6.49 1.24
N SER A 85 -23.44 6.84 0.03
CA SER A 85 -23.46 5.93 -1.12
C SER A 85 -22.22 5.04 -1.22
N ALA A 86 -21.10 5.41 -0.59
CA ALA A 86 -19.88 4.61 -0.51
C ALA A 86 -20.09 3.34 0.33
N VAL A 87 -20.84 3.47 1.43
CA VAL A 87 -21.15 2.39 2.39
C VAL A 87 -22.14 1.36 1.86
N ARG A 88 -22.71 1.53 0.67
CA ARG A 88 -23.73 0.63 0.11
C ARG A 88 -23.37 0.05 -1.25
N ALA A 89 -22.32 0.54 -1.89
CA ALA A 89 -21.95 0.13 -3.24
C ALA A 89 -20.66 -0.70 -3.21
N PRO A 90 -20.58 -1.77 -4.02
CA PRO A 90 -19.34 -2.51 -4.16
C PRO A 90 -18.27 -1.65 -4.84
N VAL A 91 -17.03 -1.87 -4.43
CA VAL A 91 -15.84 -1.21 -4.95
C VAL A 91 -15.10 -2.18 -5.86
N TYR A 92 -14.77 -1.72 -7.06
CA TYR A 92 -14.05 -2.53 -8.05
C TYR A 92 -12.61 -2.07 -8.14
N VAL A 93 -11.69 -2.81 -7.54
CA VAL A 93 -10.26 -2.52 -7.53
C VAL A 93 -9.59 -3.24 -8.69
N GLU A 94 -8.90 -2.51 -9.55
CA GLU A 94 -8.19 -3.07 -10.71
C GLU A 94 -6.74 -3.45 -10.36
N ARG A 95 -6.04 -2.53 -9.69
CA ARG A 95 -4.64 -2.71 -9.31
C ARG A 95 -4.21 -1.71 -8.24
N LEU A 96 -3.12 -2.02 -7.56
CA LEU A 96 -2.32 -0.99 -6.90
C LEU A 96 -1.58 -0.16 -7.96
N THR A 97 -1.42 1.12 -7.68
CA THR A 97 -0.62 2.03 -8.52
C THR A 97 0.86 1.85 -8.19
N GLU A 98 1.76 2.36 -9.05
CA GLU A 98 3.19 2.39 -8.76
C GLU A 98 3.51 3.11 -7.45
N ARG A 99 2.74 4.17 -7.10
CA ARG A 99 2.87 4.85 -5.81
C ARG A 99 2.50 3.93 -4.65
N GLY A 100 1.38 3.23 -4.74
CA GLY A 100 0.94 2.25 -3.73
C GLY A 100 1.96 1.12 -3.54
N LEU A 101 2.47 0.58 -4.64
CA LEU A 101 3.50 -0.47 -4.61
C LEU A 101 4.82 0.03 -4.02
N ARG A 102 5.22 1.27 -4.34
CA ARG A 102 6.42 1.88 -3.76
C ARG A 102 6.31 2.00 -2.24
N LEU A 103 5.12 2.28 -1.70
CA LEU A 103 4.94 2.33 -0.25
C LEU A 103 5.09 0.98 0.44
N LEU A 104 4.80 -0.12 -0.27
CA LEU A 104 5.01 -1.48 0.20
C LEU A 104 6.47 -1.93 0.05
N ALA A 105 7.16 -1.42 -0.97
CA ALA A 105 8.56 -1.74 -1.23
C ALA A 105 9.56 -0.95 -0.37
N ILE A 106 9.12 0.04 0.41
CA ILE A 106 10.00 0.73 1.37
C ILE A 106 10.20 -0.22 2.56
N PRO A 107 11.40 -0.83 2.72
CA PRO A 107 11.70 -1.59 3.93
C PRO A 107 11.57 -0.65 5.13
N ARG A 108 11.08 -1.15 6.27
CA ARG A 108 11.12 -0.40 7.53
C ARG A 108 12.56 0.10 7.69
N GLN A 109 12.81 1.39 7.58
CA GLN A 109 14.08 1.96 8.00
C GLN A 109 14.10 1.87 9.51
N GLY A 110 14.60 0.74 10.00
CA GLY A 110 14.58 0.34 11.39
C GLY A 110 15.19 -1.06 11.53
N GLY A 111 16.49 -1.15 11.28
CA GLY A 111 17.32 -2.31 11.61
C GLY A 111 17.35 -3.40 10.54
N GLU A 112 18.33 -3.32 9.64
CA GLU A 112 19.30 -4.39 9.35
C GLU A 112 20.03 -4.00 8.06
N GLU A 113 21.32 -3.78 8.22
CA GLU A 113 22.27 -3.53 7.15
C GLU A 113 22.31 -4.79 6.27
N TYR A 114 21.63 -4.77 5.14
CA TYR A 114 21.90 -5.76 4.10
C TYR A 114 23.13 -5.28 3.34
N GLU A 115 24.29 -5.73 3.82
CA GLU A 115 25.50 -5.86 3.04
C GLU A 115 25.17 -6.83 1.89
N ALA A 116 24.68 -6.29 0.77
CA ALA A 116 24.61 -7.01 -0.47
C ALA A 116 26.05 -7.19 -0.97
N ILE A 117 26.71 -8.23 -0.49
CA ILE A 117 27.92 -8.77 -1.10
C ILE A 117 27.52 -9.26 -2.51
N LEU A 118 27.58 -8.35 -3.48
CA LEU A 118 27.67 -8.70 -4.89
C LEU A 118 29.11 -9.17 -5.14
N ASP A 119 29.42 -10.40 -4.76
CA ASP A 119 30.51 -11.16 -5.38
C ASP A 119 29.88 -12.26 -6.24
N VAL A 120 29.46 -11.85 -7.44
CA VAL A 120 29.12 -12.76 -8.53
C VAL A 120 30.10 -12.48 -9.65
N ARG A 121 31.13 -13.34 -9.67
CA ARG A 121 31.84 -13.85 -10.86
C ARG A 121 32.82 -12.90 -11.53
N SER A 122 34.01 -12.80 -10.96
CA SER A 122 35.23 -12.81 -11.78
C SER A 122 35.46 -14.23 -12.30
N VAL A 123 34.80 -14.59 -13.40
CA VAL A 123 35.23 -15.70 -14.26
C VAL A 123 35.91 -15.07 -15.45
N SER A 124 37.19 -14.79 -15.31
CA SER A 124 38.10 -14.58 -16.43
C SER A 124 39.52 -14.89 -15.96
N GLU A 125 40.16 -15.76 -16.75
CA GLU A 125 41.62 -15.97 -16.86
C GLU A 125 42.27 -16.93 -15.85
N ARG A 126 42.30 -18.24 -16.17
CA ARG A 126 43.41 -18.89 -16.91
C ARG A 126 43.22 -20.39 -17.05
#